data_AF-A0A954HV60-F1
#
_entry.id   AF-A0A954HV60-F1
#
_cell.length_a   1.000
_cell.length_b   1.000
_cell.length_c   1.000
_cell.angle_alpha   90.00
_cell.angle_beta   90.00
_cell.angle_gamma   90.00
#
_symmetry.space_group_name_H-M   'P 1'
#
loop_
_entity.id
_entity.type
_entity.pdbx_description
1 polymer ?
#
loop_
_entity_poly.entity_id
_entity_poly.type
_entity_poly.pdbx_seq_one_letter_code
_entity_poly.pdbx_strand_id
1 'polypeptide(L)'
;MAVLNRLRRIAGALLIDLPEFRRALWYSGNGYRNDPRGWTSLCNRIESLQPDPDGPGVQCDWKWGSDLVACQTLPILGQKILDAALVEWPISFSDNPPDEGVTPQVSFVFAHGGSERLAQLRTTILSVFAQVDCRVEVVVVDQSLVPSFKEMPEGIRYRHLSKANVPEGWHKAWAYNVGARMARSNILIFQDGDICVPREYAVRALETLSSGTYEAASLQRFLFYLNEKSTRRVMAASDPEIAGSVERVFQNWKGGTIAIRRDAFFRLGGFDEGFVDWGGEDDEFFDRCSVLRHCRFGYLPFVHLWHPPQDGRKQPTNPNIARVMPERLAIPPTDRVRELSHRSFGQSDRPDPIFSYKSQYIPVSNSDARDATGNAESDSHTYEYPA
;
A
#
# COMPACT_ATOMS: atom_id res chain seq x y z
N MET A 1 -18.74 -32.07 3.22
CA MET A 1 -17.47 -31.61 2.63
C MET A 1 -16.89 -30.39 3.36
N ALA A 2 -17.63 -29.28 3.51
CA ALA A 2 -17.14 -28.05 4.17
C ALA A 2 -16.67 -28.24 5.64
N VAL A 3 -17.44 -28.99 6.44
CA VAL A 3 -17.07 -29.28 7.86
C VAL A 3 -15.77 -30.08 7.96
N LEU A 4 -15.60 -31.11 7.12
CA LEU A 4 -14.40 -31.93 7.08
C LEU A 4 -13.16 -31.11 6.65
N ASN A 5 -13.33 -30.23 5.67
CA ASN A 5 -12.26 -29.30 5.25
C ASN A 5 -11.88 -28.31 6.36
N ARG A 6 -12.87 -27.79 7.10
CA ARG A 6 -12.62 -26.92 8.26
C ARG A 6 -11.88 -27.64 9.38
N LEU A 7 -12.28 -28.87 9.70
CA LEU A 7 -11.58 -29.70 10.70
C LEU A 7 -10.14 -30.01 10.29
N ARG A 8 -9.91 -30.35 9.01
CA ARG A 8 -8.55 -30.54 8.46
C ARG A 8 -7.69 -29.29 8.58
N ARG A 9 -8.24 -28.11 8.27
CA ARG A 9 -7.52 -26.83 8.44
C ARG A 9 -7.15 -26.56 9.90
N ILE A 10 -8.08 -26.77 10.83
CA ILE A 10 -7.84 -26.59 12.27
C ILE A 10 -6.77 -27.57 12.77
N ALA A 11 -6.90 -28.86 12.42
CA ALA A 11 -5.90 -29.86 12.78
C ALA A 11 -4.52 -29.51 12.20
N GLY A 12 -4.46 -29.07 10.94
CA GLY A 12 -3.24 -28.58 10.32
C GLY A 12 -2.62 -27.41 11.09
N ALA A 13 -3.42 -26.41 11.46
CA ALA A 13 -2.94 -25.24 12.21
C ALA A 13 -2.41 -25.62 13.60
N LEU A 14 -3.08 -26.55 14.29
CA LEU A 14 -2.69 -26.98 15.63
C LEU A 14 -1.47 -27.91 15.64
N LEU A 15 -1.36 -28.83 14.69
CA LEU A 15 -0.33 -29.88 14.69
C LEU A 15 0.95 -29.46 13.97
N ILE A 16 0.86 -28.60 12.95
CA ILE A 16 1.99 -28.25 12.08
C ILE A 16 2.41 -26.80 12.30
N ASP A 17 1.47 -25.84 12.24
CA ASP A 17 1.85 -24.41 12.30
C ASP A 17 2.13 -23.95 13.74
N LEU A 18 1.32 -24.39 14.72
CA LEU A 18 1.43 -23.91 16.10
C LEU A 18 2.82 -24.13 16.73
N PRO A 19 3.53 -25.26 16.56
CA PRO A 19 4.90 -25.41 17.06
C PRO A 19 5.87 -24.36 16.50
N GLU A 20 5.79 -24.08 15.20
CA GLU A 20 6.62 -23.08 14.53
C GLU A 20 6.31 -21.67 15.04
N PHE A 21 5.02 -21.32 15.15
CA PHE A 21 4.58 -20.04 15.70
C PHE A 21 5.03 -19.85 17.15
N ARG A 22 4.92 -20.90 17.98
CA ARG A 22 5.40 -20.84 19.37
C ARG A 22 6.90 -20.63 19.45
N ARG A 23 7.66 -21.29 18.57
CA ARG A 23 9.11 -21.10 18.47
C ARG A 23 9.43 -19.67 18.02
N ALA A 24 8.78 -19.15 16.99
CA ALA A 24 9.03 -17.80 16.50
C ALA A 24 8.71 -16.74 17.57
N LEU A 25 7.56 -16.87 18.23
CA LEU A 25 7.15 -15.97 19.32
C LEU A 25 8.08 -16.05 20.54
N TRP A 26 8.77 -17.17 20.76
CA TRP A 26 9.79 -17.27 21.81
C TRP A 26 11.00 -16.39 21.53
N TYR A 27 11.34 -16.20 20.25
CA TYR A 27 12.41 -15.32 19.78
C TYR A 27 11.85 -13.99 19.25
N SER A 28 10.79 -13.47 19.86
CA SER A 28 10.19 -12.19 19.47
C SER A 28 9.90 -11.34 20.70
N GLY A 29 9.74 -10.03 20.49
CA GLY A 29 9.45 -9.05 21.53
C GLY A 29 10.70 -8.58 22.26
N ASN A 30 10.54 -8.32 23.57
CA ASN A 30 11.57 -7.64 24.36
C ASN A 30 12.88 -8.44 24.38
N GLY A 31 13.98 -7.81 23.95
CA GLY A 31 15.30 -8.44 23.86
C GLY A 31 15.55 -9.28 22.61
N TYR A 32 14.57 -9.42 21.70
CA TYR A 32 14.68 -10.21 20.47
C TYR A 32 14.47 -9.36 19.20
N ARG A 33 14.70 -8.04 19.30
CA ARG A 33 14.54 -7.12 18.17
C ARG A 33 15.35 -7.62 16.97
N ASN A 34 14.66 -7.88 15.86
CA ASN A 34 15.21 -8.41 14.61
C ASN A 34 15.89 -9.79 14.73
N ASP A 35 15.58 -10.61 15.74
CA ASP A 35 16.09 -11.98 15.79
C ASP A 35 15.63 -12.74 14.54
N PRO A 36 16.53 -13.37 13.77
CA PRO A 36 16.19 -14.05 12.51
C PRO A 36 15.26 -15.26 12.71
N ARG A 37 15.09 -15.73 13.96
CA ARG A 37 14.16 -16.80 14.33
C ARG A 37 12.81 -16.26 14.80
N GLY A 38 12.66 -14.94 14.91
CA GLY A 38 11.50 -14.26 15.45
C GLY A 38 10.32 -14.22 14.49
N TRP A 39 9.35 -13.36 14.80
CA TRP A 39 8.08 -13.25 14.09
C TRP A 39 8.22 -12.96 12.59
N THR A 40 9.31 -12.30 12.18
CA THR A 40 9.63 -12.01 10.77
C THR A 40 9.86 -13.28 9.94
N SER A 41 10.27 -14.39 10.57
CA SER A 41 10.57 -15.67 9.92
C SER A 41 9.34 -16.51 9.56
N LEU A 42 8.14 -16.11 9.99
CA LEU A 42 6.91 -16.87 9.73
C LEU A 42 6.44 -16.67 8.28
N CYS A 43 6.03 -17.74 7.59
CA CYS A 43 5.32 -17.69 6.31
C CYS A 43 4.36 -18.90 6.19
N ASN A 44 3.59 -19.00 5.10
CA ASN A 44 2.82 -20.22 4.84
C ASN A 44 3.76 -21.37 4.41
N ARG A 45 3.33 -22.61 4.62
CA ARG A 45 4.14 -23.82 4.36
C ARG A 45 4.66 -23.98 2.94
N ILE A 46 3.98 -23.38 1.95
CA ILE A 46 4.34 -23.45 0.52
C ILE A 46 5.18 -22.25 0.08
N GLU A 47 5.50 -21.35 1.00
CA GLU A 47 6.26 -20.13 0.76
C GLU A 47 7.65 -20.26 1.36
N SER A 48 8.60 -19.50 0.82
CA SER A 48 9.98 -19.47 1.28
C SER A 48 10.46 -18.04 1.47
N LEU A 49 11.28 -17.83 2.50
CA LEU A 49 11.88 -16.55 2.85
C LEU A 49 13.39 -16.61 2.63
N GLN A 50 13.94 -15.51 2.12
CA GLN A 50 15.38 -15.30 2.03
C GLN A 50 15.78 -14.23 3.06
N PRO A 51 16.61 -14.53 4.06
CA PRO A 51 17.05 -13.54 5.03
C PRO A 51 17.99 -12.51 4.38
N ASP A 52 17.97 -11.28 4.89
CA ASP A 52 18.99 -10.29 4.53
C ASP A 52 20.37 -10.80 5.02
N PRO A 53 21.36 -10.96 4.12
CA PRO A 53 22.69 -11.42 4.52
C PRO A 53 23.45 -10.40 5.38
N ASP A 54 23.13 -9.11 5.26
CA ASP A 54 23.90 -8.01 5.82
C ASP A 54 23.08 -7.16 6.82
N GLY A 55 21.82 -7.54 7.07
CA GLY A 55 20.87 -6.71 7.81
C GLY A 55 19.69 -7.46 8.42
N PRO A 56 18.69 -6.74 8.95
CA PRO A 56 17.47 -7.34 9.47
C PRO A 56 16.46 -7.62 8.35
N GLY A 57 15.63 -8.63 8.57
CA GLY A 57 14.44 -8.89 7.77
C GLY A 57 14.60 -9.96 6.72
N VAL A 58 13.54 -10.11 5.93
CA VAL A 58 13.38 -11.21 4.98
C VAL A 58 12.75 -10.73 3.68
N GLN A 59 13.22 -11.28 2.57
CA GLN A 59 12.59 -11.16 1.27
C GLN A 59 11.68 -12.37 1.03
N CYS A 60 10.47 -12.09 0.56
CA CYS A 60 9.51 -13.11 0.17
C CYS A 60 9.86 -13.66 -1.22
N ASP A 61 10.11 -14.96 -1.33
CA ASP A 61 10.42 -15.65 -2.59
C ASP A 61 9.14 -16.16 -3.28
N TRP A 62 8.16 -15.28 -3.39
CA TRP A 62 6.92 -15.54 -4.12
C TRP A 62 6.35 -14.24 -4.68
N LYS A 63 5.51 -14.34 -5.72
CA LYS A 63 5.10 -13.17 -6.50
C LYS A 63 4.01 -12.33 -5.83
N TRP A 64 3.01 -12.96 -5.22
CA TRP A 64 1.76 -12.29 -4.83
C TRP A 64 1.60 -12.20 -3.31
N GLY A 65 0.94 -11.14 -2.85
CA GLY A 65 0.57 -11.04 -1.45
C GLY A 65 -0.41 -12.16 -1.05
N SER A 66 -0.25 -12.69 0.16
CA SER A 66 -1.06 -13.79 0.67
C SER A 66 -1.43 -13.56 2.12
N ASP A 67 -2.49 -14.24 2.56
CA ASP A 67 -2.83 -14.28 3.97
C ASP A 67 -2.02 -15.33 4.69
N LEU A 68 -1.64 -15.04 5.94
CA LEU A 68 -1.06 -16.04 6.82
C LEU A 68 -2.18 -16.98 7.29
N VAL A 69 -2.29 -18.14 6.66
CA VAL A 69 -3.46 -19.04 6.75
C VAL A 69 -3.69 -19.55 8.18
N ALA A 70 -2.61 -19.74 8.94
CA ALA A 70 -2.68 -20.12 10.35
C ALA A 70 -3.41 -19.07 11.19
N CYS A 71 -3.20 -17.77 10.93
CA CYS A 71 -3.89 -16.68 11.62
C CYS A 71 -5.38 -16.59 11.26
N GLN A 72 -5.76 -16.95 10.04
CA GLN A 72 -7.20 -17.04 9.70
C GLN A 72 -7.89 -18.19 10.44
N THR A 73 -7.15 -19.25 10.73
CA THR A 73 -7.69 -20.46 11.39
C THR A 73 -7.69 -20.31 12.91
N LEU A 74 -6.65 -19.67 13.45
CA LEU A 74 -6.45 -19.38 14.87
C LEU A 74 -6.14 -17.88 15.04
N PRO A 75 -7.15 -17.00 15.09
CA PRO A 75 -6.95 -15.54 15.13
C PRO A 75 -6.05 -15.03 16.25
N ILE A 76 -6.01 -15.76 17.37
CA ILE A 76 -5.11 -15.46 18.50
C ILE A 76 -3.62 -15.45 18.09
N LEU A 77 -3.24 -16.21 17.07
CA LEU A 77 -1.86 -16.19 16.55
C LEU A 77 -1.53 -14.84 15.92
N GLY A 78 -2.47 -14.27 15.13
CA GLY A 78 -2.27 -12.96 14.52
C GLY A 78 -2.10 -11.86 15.56
N GLN A 79 -2.89 -11.90 16.65
CA GLN A 79 -2.75 -10.96 17.75
C GLN A 79 -1.40 -11.10 18.46
N LYS A 80 -0.97 -12.32 18.78
CA LYS A 80 0.32 -12.55 19.46
C LYS A 80 1.52 -12.07 18.64
N ILE A 81 1.46 -12.23 17.31
CA ILE A 81 2.50 -11.71 16.41
C ILE A 81 2.49 -10.19 16.45
N LEU A 82 1.32 -9.54 16.35
CA LEU A 82 1.22 -8.09 16.44
C LEU A 82 1.78 -7.58 17.77
N ASP A 83 1.41 -8.19 18.89
CA ASP A 83 1.87 -7.78 20.21
C ASP A 83 3.40 -7.85 20.30
N ALA A 84 4.01 -8.96 19.85
CA ALA A 84 5.46 -9.11 19.84
C ALA A 84 6.14 -8.10 18.89
N ALA A 85 5.57 -7.88 17.71
CA ALA A 85 6.10 -6.95 16.73
C ALA A 85 6.02 -5.49 17.22
N LEU A 86 4.95 -5.09 17.92
CA LEU A 86 4.80 -3.75 18.49
C LEU A 86 5.73 -3.50 19.70
N VAL A 87 6.16 -4.55 20.40
CA VAL A 87 7.21 -4.43 21.41
C VAL A 87 8.57 -4.11 20.76
N GLU A 88 8.87 -4.71 19.61
CA GLU A 88 10.11 -4.46 18.87
C GLU A 88 10.07 -3.15 18.05
N TRP A 89 8.90 -2.82 17.52
CA TRP A 89 8.65 -1.74 16.56
C TRP A 89 7.32 -1.05 16.89
N PRO A 90 7.31 -0.20 17.94
CA PRO A 90 6.08 0.45 18.39
C PRO A 90 5.51 1.37 17.32
N ILE A 91 4.18 1.38 17.23
CA ILE A 91 3.43 2.44 16.53
C ILE A 91 2.93 3.39 17.61
N SER A 92 3.32 4.66 17.49
CA SER A 92 2.90 5.74 18.39
C SER A 92 2.17 6.80 17.57
N PHE A 93 1.47 7.70 18.25
CA PHE A 93 0.71 8.77 17.62
C PHE A 93 1.06 10.09 18.30
N SER A 94 1.10 11.18 17.54
CA SER A 94 1.36 12.50 18.09
C SER A 94 0.53 13.54 17.35
N ASP A 95 -0.07 14.45 18.11
CA ASP A 95 -0.70 15.66 17.57
C ASP A 95 0.32 16.76 17.26
N ASN A 96 1.60 16.57 17.62
CA ASN A 96 2.64 17.56 17.35
C ASN A 96 3.11 17.45 15.90
N PRO A 97 2.86 18.47 15.06
CA PRO A 97 3.33 18.44 13.69
C PRO A 97 4.86 18.51 13.60
N PRO A 98 5.46 18.00 12.51
CA PRO A 98 6.85 18.24 12.20
C PRO A 98 7.15 19.74 12.04
N ASP A 99 8.34 20.17 12.46
CA ASP A 99 8.77 21.57 12.36
C ASP A 99 8.89 22.02 10.90
N GLU A 100 7.98 22.90 10.46
CA GLU A 100 7.92 23.40 9.09
C GLU A 100 9.17 24.21 8.67
N GLY A 101 9.81 24.86 9.64
CA GLY A 101 10.97 25.75 9.44
C GLY A 101 12.27 25.00 9.15
N VAL A 102 12.26 23.67 9.30
CA VAL A 102 13.44 22.83 9.14
C VAL A 102 13.35 22.02 7.85
N THR A 103 14.49 21.83 7.17
CA THR A 103 14.54 21.00 5.97
C THR A 103 14.28 19.52 6.32
N PRO A 104 13.22 18.89 5.76
CA PRO A 104 12.91 17.49 6.04
C PRO A 104 13.92 16.55 5.39
N GLN A 105 14.16 15.41 6.04
CA GLN A 105 14.98 14.31 5.52
C GLN A 105 14.14 13.29 4.75
N VAL A 106 12.87 13.15 5.12
CA VAL A 106 11.89 12.25 4.49
C VAL A 106 10.56 12.99 4.30
N SER A 107 9.89 12.79 3.17
CA SER A 107 8.59 13.37 2.85
C SER A 107 7.59 12.24 2.64
N PHE A 108 6.61 12.13 3.52
CA PHE A 108 5.46 11.25 3.35
C PHE A 108 4.45 11.90 2.41
N VAL A 109 4.03 11.18 1.38
CA VAL A 109 3.10 11.66 0.36
C VAL A 109 1.83 10.82 0.42
N PHE A 110 0.71 11.49 0.66
CA PHE A 110 -0.62 10.90 0.75
C PHE A 110 -1.51 11.39 -0.39
N ALA A 111 -2.25 10.46 -0.99
CA ALA A 111 -3.38 10.75 -1.85
C ALA A 111 -4.67 10.58 -1.03
N HIS A 112 -5.56 11.57 -1.10
CA HIS A 112 -6.84 11.54 -0.39
C HIS A 112 -8.01 11.94 -1.30
N GLY A 113 -9.20 11.44 -0.99
CA GLY A 113 -10.44 11.84 -1.66
C GLY A 113 -11.67 11.36 -0.90
N GLY A 114 -12.64 12.26 -0.74
CA GLY A 114 -13.89 12.02 -0.03
C GLY A 114 -13.77 12.08 1.48
N SER A 115 -14.88 12.35 2.16
CA SER A 115 -14.93 12.46 3.63
C SER A 115 -14.94 11.11 4.35
N GLU A 116 -15.32 10.03 3.67
CA GLU A 116 -15.50 8.69 4.29
C GLU A 116 -14.22 8.11 4.90
N ARG A 117 -13.05 8.55 4.41
CA ARG A 117 -11.73 8.04 4.82
C ARG A 117 -10.88 9.06 5.56
N LEU A 118 -11.47 10.20 5.87
CA LEU A 118 -10.76 11.33 6.46
C LEU A 118 -10.22 11.02 7.86
N ALA A 119 -11.01 10.31 8.66
CA ALA A 119 -10.63 9.98 10.03
C ALA A 119 -9.51 8.93 10.07
N GLN A 120 -9.49 7.98 9.12
CA GLN A 120 -8.37 7.06 8.93
C GLN A 120 -7.12 7.83 8.48
N LEU A 121 -7.25 8.75 7.51
CA LEU A 121 -6.13 9.59 7.06
C LEU A 121 -5.51 10.36 8.23
N ARG A 122 -6.36 11.04 9.02
CA ARG A 122 -5.90 11.78 10.19
C ARG A 122 -5.13 10.87 11.14
N THR A 123 -5.69 9.71 11.48
CA THR A 123 -5.05 8.74 12.39
C THR A 123 -3.71 8.25 11.85
N THR A 124 -3.63 7.98 10.55
CA THR A 124 -2.38 7.60 9.88
C THR A 124 -1.34 8.72 9.95
N ILE A 125 -1.74 9.97 9.69
CA ILE A 125 -0.86 11.14 9.79
C ILE A 125 -0.33 11.30 11.22
N LEU A 126 -1.15 11.10 12.26
CA LEU A 126 -0.70 11.14 13.64
C LEU A 126 0.40 10.09 13.92
N SER A 127 0.37 8.93 13.25
CA SER A 127 1.48 7.96 13.34
C SER A 127 2.77 8.40 12.62
N VAL A 128 2.64 9.26 11.61
CA VAL A 128 3.78 9.91 10.95
C VAL A 128 4.32 11.08 11.77
N PHE A 129 3.47 11.81 12.49
CA PHE A 129 3.92 12.87 13.40
C PHE A 129 4.72 12.31 14.59
N ALA A 130 4.49 11.05 14.96
CA ALA A 130 5.22 10.36 16.01
C ALA A 130 6.60 9.81 15.59
N GLN A 131 7.07 10.06 14.36
CA GLN A 131 8.37 9.56 13.89
C GLN A 131 9.52 10.12 14.73
N VAL A 132 10.56 9.31 14.94
CA VAL A 132 11.76 9.71 15.68
C VAL A 132 13.04 9.60 14.87
N ASP A 133 14.05 10.34 15.34
CA ASP A 133 15.41 10.36 14.81
C ASP A 133 15.48 10.72 13.31
N CYS A 134 14.40 11.27 12.77
CA CYS A 134 14.26 11.68 11.39
C CYS A 134 13.28 12.85 11.31
N ARG A 135 13.71 13.94 10.67
CA ARG A 135 12.83 15.07 10.38
C ARG A 135 11.95 14.73 9.18
N VAL A 136 10.64 14.70 9.40
CA VAL A 136 9.68 14.32 8.36
C VAL A 136 8.89 15.53 7.86
N GLU A 137 8.35 15.42 6.66
CA GLU A 137 7.33 16.32 6.12
C GLU A 137 6.12 15.47 5.71
N VAL A 138 4.91 16.00 5.88
CA VAL A 138 3.67 15.37 5.40
C VAL A 138 3.10 16.20 4.26
N VAL A 139 2.91 15.56 3.11
CA VAL A 139 2.28 16.13 1.92
C VAL A 139 0.96 15.40 1.67
N VAL A 140 -0.14 16.14 1.62
CA VAL A 140 -1.47 15.58 1.31
C VAL A 140 -1.99 16.21 0.03
N VAL A 141 -2.31 15.36 -0.95
CA VAL A 141 -2.95 15.76 -2.20
C VAL A 141 -4.37 15.21 -2.22
N ASP A 142 -5.33 16.13 -2.19
CA ASP A 142 -6.75 15.87 -1.99
C ASP A 142 -7.55 16.06 -3.28
N GLN A 143 -8.35 15.06 -3.66
CA GLN A 143 -9.25 15.08 -4.82
C GLN A 143 -10.73 15.04 -4.40
N SER A 144 -11.04 15.41 -3.14
CA SER A 144 -12.40 15.57 -2.65
C SER A 144 -13.17 16.62 -3.46
N LEU A 145 -14.51 16.53 -3.44
CA LEU A 145 -15.36 17.53 -4.11
C LEU A 145 -15.13 18.94 -3.55
N VAL A 146 -14.91 19.04 -2.25
CA VAL A 146 -14.57 20.28 -1.53
C VAL A 146 -13.26 20.02 -0.78
N PRO A 147 -12.34 21.01 -0.69
CA PRO A 147 -11.10 20.84 0.05
C PRO A 147 -11.31 20.40 1.51
N SER A 148 -10.71 19.28 1.90
CA SER A 148 -10.75 18.75 3.27
C SER A 148 -9.73 19.38 4.22
N PHE A 149 -8.98 20.39 3.80
CA PHE A 149 -7.89 21.00 4.59
C PHE A 149 -8.32 21.48 5.98
N LYS A 150 -9.55 22.00 6.13
CA LYS A 150 -10.05 22.50 7.43
C LYS A 150 -10.20 21.40 8.49
N GLU A 151 -10.24 20.15 8.06
CA GLU A 151 -10.43 18.98 8.92
C GLU A 151 -9.10 18.21 9.12
N MET A 152 -8.01 18.70 8.52
CA MET A 152 -6.67 18.13 8.63
C MET A 152 -5.92 18.68 9.85
N PRO A 153 -5.01 17.89 10.47
CA PRO A 153 -4.05 18.41 11.43
C PRO A 153 -3.21 19.57 10.86
N GLU A 154 -2.72 20.44 11.74
CA GLU A 154 -1.73 21.46 11.37
C GLU A 154 -0.41 20.82 10.88
N GLY A 155 0.45 21.58 10.22
CA GLY A 155 1.78 21.11 9.78
C GLY A 155 1.80 20.25 8.51
N ILE A 156 0.71 20.27 7.73
CA ILE A 156 0.59 19.51 6.48
C ILE A 156 0.76 20.42 5.28
N ARG A 157 1.66 20.03 4.37
CA ARG A 157 1.73 20.62 3.03
C ARG A 157 0.57 20.08 2.19
N TYR A 158 -0.45 20.89 2.02
CA TYR A 158 -1.70 20.47 1.38
C TYR A 158 -1.88 21.02 -0.03
N ARG A 159 -2.44 20.20 -0.94
CA ARG A 159 -2.94 20.61 -2.24
C ARG A 159 -4.29 19.97 -2.53
N HIS A 160 -5.28 20.80 -2.85
CA HIS A 160 -6.53 20.33 -3.47
C HIS A 160 -6.39 20.32 -4.99
N LEU A 161 -6.84 19.24 -5.62
CA LEU A 161 -6.90 19.08 -7.07
C LEU A 161 -8.34 19.20 -7.56
N SER A 162 -8.59 20.20 -8.42
CA SER A 162 -9.87 20.31 -9.11
C SER A 162 -10.00 19.21 -10.15
N LYS A 163 -11.13 18.50 -10.14
CA LYS A 163 -11.50 17.51 -11.16
C LYS A 163 -12.46 18.06 -12.22
N ALA A 164 -12.64 19.38 -12.29
CA ALA A 164 -13.62 20.00 -13.19
C ALA A 164 -13.41 19.68 -14.68
N ASN A 165 -12.16 19.49 -15.10
CA ASN A 165 -11.77 19.19 -16.48
C ASN A 165 -11.09 17.82 -16.64
N VAL A 166 -11.29 16.93 -15.66
CA VAL A 166 -10.69 15.58 -15.64
C VAL A 166 -11.84 14.57 -15.66
N PRO A 167 -11.75 13.48 -16.44
CA PRO A 167 -12.75 12.41 -16.40
C PRO A 167 -13.02 11.93 -14.97
N GLU A 168 -14.27 11.53 -14.71
CA GLU A 168 -14.69 11.04 -13.41
C GLU A 168 -13.85 9.83 -12.99
N GLY A 169 -13.52 9.79 -11.69
CA GLY A 169 -12.80 8.69 -11.08
C GLY A 169 -11.89 9.14 -9.94
N TRP A 170 -11.26 8.14 -9.34
CA TRP A 170 -10.24 8.30 -8.32
C TRP A 170 -8.83 8.16 -8.93
N HIS A 171 -8.05 9.25 -8.96
CA HIS A 171 -6.76 9.29 -9.67
C HIS A 171 -5.56 9.20 -8.71
N LYS A 172 -5.39 8.08 -8.01
CA LYS A 172 -4.35 7.93 -6.97
C LYS A 172 -2.93 8.26 -7.49
N ALA A 173 -2.57 7.70 -8.64
CA ALA A 173 -1.26 7.91 -9.27
C ALA A 173 -0.98 9.40 -9.55
N TRP A 174 -1.97 10.14 -10.05
CA TRP A 174 -1.88 11.58 -10.29
C TRP A 174 -1.62 12.37 -9.00
N ALA A 175 -2.38 12.07 -7.93
CA ALA A 175 -2.18 12.73 -6.63
C ALA A 175 -0.79 12.44 -6.04
N TYR A 176 -0.30 11.21 -6.12
CA TYR A 176 1.06 10.88 -5.70
C TYR A 176 2.13 11.64 -6.50
N ASN A 177 1.98 11.71 -7.82
CA ASN A 177 2.94 12.44 -8.67
C ASN A 177 2.96 13.94 -8.38
N VAL A 178 1.79 14.57 -8.18
CA VAL A 178 1.72 15.98 -7.74
C VAL A 178 2.40 16.14 -6.38
N GLY A 179 2.11 15.25 -5.44
CA GLY A 179 2.68 15.28 -4.09
C GLY A 179 4.20 15.12 -4.10
N ALA A 180 4.74 14.26 -4.97
CA ALA A 180 6.17 14.09 -5.17
C ALA A 180 6.88 15.35 -5.66
N ARG A 181 6.22 16.16 -6.51
CA ARG A 181 6.73 17.47 -6.96
C ARG A 181 6.66 18.52 -5.86
N MET A 182 5.71 18.40 -4.94
CA MET A 182 5.57 19.31 -3.79
C MET A 182 6.51 18.99 -2.63
N ALA A 183 6.89 17.73 -2.47
CA ALA A 183 7.77 17.25 -1.41
C ALA A 183 9.16 17.92 -1.47
N ARG A 184 9.75 18.20 -0.30
CA ARG A 184 11.05 18.91 -0.19
C ARG A 184 12.26 17.98 0.00
N SER A 185 12.09 16.79 0.57
CA SER A 185 13.21 15.91 0.96
C SER A 185 13.64 14.87 -0.09
N ASN A 186 14.91 14.51 -0.16
CA ASN A 186 15.43 13.59 -1.20
C ASN A 186 14.93 12.14 -1.09
N ILE A 187 14.18 11.80 -0.05
CA ILE A 187 13.57 10.50 0.14
C ILE A 187 12.06 10.70 0.25
N LEU A 188 11.33 10.07 -0.66
CA LEU A 188 9.88 10.08 -0.70
C LEU A 188 9.35 8.77 -0.14
N ILE A 189 8.31 8.86 0.69
CA ILE A 189 7.52 7.70 1.12
C ILE A 189 6.10 7.90 0.64
N PHE A 190 5.65 7.09 -0.31
CA PHE A 190 4.25 7.07 -0.72
C PHE A 190 3.48 6.19 0.25
N GLN A 191 2.43 6.71 0.87
CA GLN A 191 1.74 6.06 1.98
C GLN A 191 0.22 6.10 1.76
N ASP A 192 -0.45 4.96 1.97
CA ASP A 192 -1.92 4.90 2.00
C ASP A 192 -2.44 5.54 3.30
N GLY A 193 -3.54 6.27 3.19
CA GLY A 193 -4.14 7.02 4.30
C GLY A 193 -4.81 6.17 5.37
N ASP A 194 -4.80 4.86 5.28
CA ASP A 194 -5.41 3.95 6.26
C ASP A 194 -4.41 2.92 6.82
N ILE A 195 -3.11 3.19 6.70
CA ILE A 195 -2.06 2.32 7.23
C ILE A 195 -1.17 3.10 8.19
N CYS A 196 -1.27 2.82 9.48
CA CYS A 196 -0.39 3.37 10.51
C CYS A 196 1.01 2.75 10.44
N VAL A 197 2.04 3.57 10.71
CA VAL A 197 3.46 3.22 10.52
C VAL A 197 4.23 3.15 11.85
N PRO A 198 5.27 2.30 11.97
CA PRO A 198 6.09 2.23 13.17
C PRO A 198 6.92 3.50 13.36
N ARG A 199 7.20 3.85 14.61
CA ARG A 199 7.86 5.11 15.06
C ARG A 199 9.21 5.39 14.39
N GLU A 200 9.90 4.34 13.94
CA GLU A 200 11.21 4.43 13.32
C GLU A 200 11.19 4.19 11.81
N TYR A 201 10.02 4.15 11.16
CA TYR A 201 9.93 3.86 9.74
C TYR A 201 10.75 4.85 8.89
N ALA A 202 10.62 6.15 9.18
CA ALA A 202 11.30 7.20 8.44
C ALA A 202 12.83 7.10 8.57
N VAL A 203 13.36 6.90 9.78
CA VAL A 203 14.81 6.77 10.01
C VAL A 203 15.36 5.49 9.37
N ARG A 204 14.62 4.37 9.41
CA ARG A 204 15.03 3.13 8.73
C ARG A 204 15.04 3.25 7.21
N ALA A 205 14.03 3.93 6.64
CA ALA A 205 14.01 4.24 5.21
C ALA A 205 15.16 5.18 4.81
N LEU A 206 15.45 6.19 5.64
CA LEU A 206 16.57 7.11 5.46
C LEU A 206 17.91 6.37 5.44
N GLU A 207 18.19 5.54 6.46
CA GLU A 207 19.42 4.75 6.56
C GLU A 207 19.60 3.83 5.36
N THR A 208 18.53 3.13 4.95
CA THR A 208 18.55 2.19 3.81
C THR A 208 18.92 2.88 2.49
N LEU A 209 18.44 4.11 2.26
CA LEU A 209 18.56 4.81 0.98
C LEU A 209 19.72 5.82 0.93
N SER A 210 20.22 6.28 2.08
CA SER A 210 21.25 7.32 2.16
C SER A 210 22.63 6.85 1.72
N SER A 211 22.95 5.55 1.87
CA SER A 211 24.22 4.97 1.44
C SER A 211 24.38 4.94 -0.09
N GLY A 212 23.27 5.04 -0.83
CA GLY A 212 23.25 4.89 -2.30
C GLY A 212 23.29 3.43 -2.77
N THR A 213 23.41 2.46 -1.86
CA THR A 213 23.29 1.02 -2.19
C THR A 213 21.93 0.72 -2.80
N TYR A 214 20.87 1.28 -2.21
CA TYR A 214 19.50 1.12 -2.69
C TYR A 214 18.92 2.44 -3.16
N GLU A 215 17.99 2.34 -4.11
CA GLU A 215 17.26 3.48 -4.69
C GLU A 215 15.78 3.46 -4.32
N ALA A 216 15.24 2.28 -4.02
CA ALA A 216 13.92 2.06 -3.45
C ALA A 216 14.01 1.06 -2.30
N ALA A 217 13.06 1.13 -1.36
CA ALA A 217 12.98 0.24 -0.21
C ALA A 217 11.52 -0.10 0.14
N SER A 218 11.27 -1.40 0.31
CA SER A 218 10.04 -1.97 0.86
C SER A 218 10.40 -2.73 2.13
N LEU A 219 10.32 -2.03 3.26
CA LEU A 219 10.73 -2.54 4.58
C LEU A 219 9.60 -3.27 5.32
N GLN A 220 8.41 -3.35 4.71
CA GLN A 220 7.24 -4.00 5.28
C GLN A 220 7.35 -5.53 5.34
N ARG A 221 7.02 -6.12 6.51
CA ARG A 221 6.88 -7.59 6.65
C ARG A 221 5.43 -8.02 6.63
N PHE A 222 4.65 -7.58 7.62
CA PHE A 222 3.24 -7.93 7.79
C PHE A 222 2.38 -6.68 7.87
N LEU A 223 1.22 -6.74 7.22
CA LEU A 223 0.13 -5.80 7.37
C LEU A 223 -0.96 -6.45 8.23
N PHE A 224 -1.16 -5.92 9.43
CA PHE A 224 -2.18 -6.36 10.36
C PHE A 224 -3.45 -5.55 10.12
N TYR A 225 -4.48 -6.19 9.58
CA TYR A 225 -5.78 -5.58 9.42
C TYR A 225 -6.53 -5.63 10.74
N LEU A 226 -6.79 -4.47 11.32
CA LEU A 226 -7.69 -4.36 12.45
C LEU A 226 -9.13 -4.61 12.01
N ASN A 227 -9.93 -5.14 12.91
CA ASN A 227 -11.38 -5.11 12.74
C ASN A 227 -11.94 -3.69 13.00
N GLU A 228 -13.20 -3.50 12.63
CA GLU A 228 -13.91 -2.23 12.80
C GLU A 228 -13.90 -1.71 14.25
N LYS A 229 -14.15 -2.58 15.24
CA LYS A 229 -14.18 -2.19 16.66
C LYS A 229 -12.82 -1.71 17.15
N SER A 230 -11.73 -2.33 16.71
CA SER A 230 -10.38 -1.96 17.12
C SER A 230 -9.94 -0.68 16.43
N THR A 231 -10.30 -0.52 15.16
CA THR A 231 -10.08 0.72 14.40
C THR A 231 -10.79 1.91 15.05
N ARG A 232 -12.07 1.77 15.41
CA ARG A 232 -12.80 2.83 16.13
C ARG A 232 -12.12 3.22 17.44
N ARG A 233 -11.54 2.28 18.17
CA ARG A 233 -10.82 2.56 19.43
C ARG A 233 -9.54 3.35 19.19
N VAL A 234 -8.74 2.95 18.20
CA VAL A 234 -7.53 3.69 17.80
C VAL A 234 -7.90 5.13 17.39
N MET A 235 -8.94 5.29 16.59
CA MET A 235 -9.33 6.62 16.07
C MET A 235 -9.98 7.54 17.11
N ALA A 236 -10.54 6.99 18.20
CA ALA A 236 -11.26 7.76 19.22
C ALA A 236 -10.38 8.18 20.41
N ALA A 237 -9.17 7.64 20.54
CA ALA A 237 -8.30 7.87 21.68
C ALA A 237 -7.47 9.15 21.50
N SER A 238 -7.25 9.89 22.59
CA SER A 238 -6.30 11.02 22.62
C SER A 238 -4.85 10.56 22.61
N ASP A 239 -4.58 9.37 23.15
CA ASP A 239 -3.29 8.66 23.05
C ASP A 239 -3.58 7.22 22.56
N PRO A 240 -3.70 7.01 21.25
CA PRO A 240 -4.09 5.72 20.71
C PRO A 240 -3.07 4.62 20.97
N GLU A 241 -3.51 3.58 21.67
CA GLU A 241 -2.82 2.30 21.68
C GLU A 241 -3.43 1.36 20.64
N ILE A 242 -2.56 0.67 19.89
CA ILE A 242 -3.01 -0.43 19.03
C ILE A 242 -3.31 -1.63 19.91
N ALA A 243 -4.53 -1.64 20.45
CA ALA A 243 -5.07 -2.74 21.23
C ALA A 243 -6.28 -3.32 20.51
N GLY A 244 -6.42 -4.65 20.44
CA GLY A 244 -7.64 -5.23 19.88
C GLY A 244 -7.52 -6.62 19.31
N SER A 245 -8.26 -6.83 18.23
CA SER A 245 -8.28 -8.09 17.50
C SER A 245 -7.92 -7.81 16.05
N VAL A 246 -6.87 -8.49 15.60
CA VAL A 246 -6.45 -8.58 14.20
C VAL A 246 -7.40 -9.53 13.47
N GLU A 247 -8.02 -9.03 12.40
CA GLU A 247 -8.91 -9.82 11.55
C GLU A 247 -8.11 -10.63 10.51
N ARG A 248 -7.00 -10.06 10.03
CA ARG A 248 -6.20 -10.62 8.95
C ARG A 248 -4.74 -10.19 9.08
N VAL A 249 -3.83 -11.14 8.87
CA VAL A 249 -2.39 -10.89 8.74
C VAL A 249 -2.01 -11.14 7.30
N PHE A 250 -1.65 -10.08 6.59
CA PHE A 250 -1.30 -10.12 5.17
C PHE A 250 0.20 -9.93 4.99
N GLN A 251 0.78 -10.66 4.06
CA GLN A 251 2.22 -10.70 3.81
C GLN A 251 2.55 -10.52 2.33
N ASN A 252 3.80 -10.17 2.06
CA ASN A 252 4.31 -9.88 0.71
C ASN A 252 3.41 -8.87 -0.03
N TRP A 253 2.96 -7.87 0.72
CA TRP A 253 2.02 -6.87 0.22
C TRP A 253 2.78 -5.78 -0.53
N LYS A 254 2.28 -5.51 -1.73
CA LYS A 254 2.75 -4.46 -2.64
C LYS A 254 1.73 -3.34 -2.61
N GLY A 255 2.19 -2.10 -2.71
CA GLY A 255 1.33 -0.94 -2.45
C GLY A 255 1.17 -0.66 -0.96
N GLY A 256 0.37 0.34 -0.65
CA GLY A 256 0.18 0.85 0.71
C GLY A 256 1.37 1.63 1.28
N THR A 257 2.60 1.17 1.06
CA THR A 257 3.80 1.95 1.37
C THR A 257 5.00 1.59 0.50
N ILE A 258 5.76 2.60 0.05
CA ILE A 258 7.05 2.43 -0.60
C ILE A 258 7.94 3.66 -0.38
N ALA A 259 9.19 3.42 0.04
CA ALA A 259 10.22 4.45 0.14
C ALA A 259 11.09 4.46 -1.12
N ILE A 260 11.40 5.64 -1.64
CA ILE A 260 12.20 5.78 -2.87
C ILE A 260 12.98 7.09 -2.85
N ARG A 261 14.18 7.08 -3.41
CA ARG A 261 14.92 8.33 -3.64
C ARG A 261 14.19 9.19 -4.67
N ARG A 262 14.16 10.50 -4.45
CA ARG A 262 13.50 11.45 -5.35
C ARG A 262 14.01 11.31 -6.80
N ASP A 263 15.33 11.26 -6.97
CA ASP A 263 15.96 11.14 -8.29
C ASP A 263 15.53 9.86 -9.02
N ALA A 264 15.48 8.73 -8.31
CA ALA A 264 15.00 7.46 -8.84
C ALA A 264 13.51 7.53 -9.21
N PHE A 265 12.65 8.12 -8.36
CA PHE A 265 11.22 8.28 -8.64
C PHE A 265 10.96 9.05 -9.94
N PHE A 266 11.60 10.21 -10.11
CA PHE A 266 11.45 11.02 -11.33
C PHE A 266 12.05 10.33 -12.55
N ARG A 267 13.17 9.60 -12.38
CA ARG A 267 13.77 8.82 -13.47
C ARG A 267 12.86 7.67 -13.93
N LEU A 268 12.09 7.06 -13.04
CA LEU A 268 11.11 6.04 -13.41
C LEU A 268 9.93 6.61 -14.20
N GLY A 269 9.65 7.92 -14.09
CA GLY A 269 8.45 8.55 -14.67
C GLY A 269 7.25 8.59 -13.72
N GLY A 270 7.49 8.51 -12.39
CA GLY A 270 6.42 8.53 -11.38
C GLY A 270 5.47 7.32 -11.45
N PHE A 271 4.33 7.39 -10.76
CA PHE A 271 3.24 6.43 -10.93
C PHE A 271 2.56 6.64 -12.29
N ASP A 272 2.09 5.58 -12.95
CA ASP A 272 1.40 5.69 -14.24
C ASP A 272 -0.02 6.27 -14.05
N GLU A 273 -0.23 7.53 -14.44
CA GLU A 273 -1.50 8.25 -14.25
C GLU A 273 -2.64 7.73 -15.13
N GLY A 274 -2.36 6.79 -16.04
CA GLY A 274 -3.40 6.11 -16.82
C GLY A 274 -4.24 5.12 -16.01
N PHE A 275 -3.79 4.74 -14.80
CA PHE A 275 -4.61 3.99 -13.85
C PHE A 275 -5.56 4.92 -13.09
N VAL A 276 -6.86 4.64 -13.20
CA VAL A 276 -7.92 5.40 -12.53
C VAL A 276 -8.87 4.44 -11.84
N ASP A 277 -9.35 4.81 -10.67
CA ASP A 277 -9.98 3.97 -9.64
C ASP A 277 -9.00 2.97 -9.04
N TRP A 278 -9.52 1.85 -8.54
CA TRP A 278 -8.75 0.93 -7.72
C TRP A 278 -8.11 -0.19 -8.56
N GLY A 279 -6.83 -0.46 -8.29
CA GLY A 279 -6.15 -1.68 -8.69
C GLY A 279 -5.12 -1.48 -9.80
N GLY A 280 -4.00 -2.20 -9.68
CA GLY A 280 -2.96 -2.29 -10.69
C GLY A 280 -1.90 -1.18 -10.64
N GLU A 281 -2.22 0.00 -10.12
CA GLU A 281 -1.29 1.14 -10.11
C GLU A 281 -0.06 0.90 -9.21
N ASP A 282 -0.30 0.38 -8.00
CA ASP A 282 0.76 0.06 -7.05
C ASP A 282 1.59 -1.16 -7.53
N ASP A 283 0.93 -2.15 -8.13
CA ASP A 283 1.56 -3.34 -8.69
C ASP A 283 2.46 -2.99 -9.90
N GLU A 284 1.98 -2.12 -10.79
CA GLU A 284 2.75 -1.64 -11.94
C GLU A 284 3.98 -0.86 -11.48
N PHE A 285 3.81 0.07 -10.53
CA PHE A 285 4.93 0.87 -10.03
C PHE A 285 5.95 0.00 -9.28
N PHE A 286 5.48 -0.95 -8.46
CA PHE A 286 6.34 -1.90 -7.76
C PHE A 286 7.12 -2.79 -8.74
N ASP A 287 6.47 -3.30 -9.79
CA ASP A 287 7.13 -4.07 -10.84
C ASP A 287 8.16 -3.21 -11.59
N ARG A 288 7.85 -1.95 -11.89
CA ARG A 288 8.77 -1.02 -12.53
C ARG A 288 9.97 -0.67 -11.67
N CYS A 289 9.86 -0.73 -10.34
CA CYS A 289 11.01 -0.63 -9.43
C CYS A 289 12.04 -1.77 -9.60
N SER A 290 11.73 -2.85 -10.33
CA SER A 290 12.71 -3.91 -10.65
C SER A 290 13.90 -3.44 -11.48
N VAL A 291 13.82 -2.27 -12.13
CA VAL A 291 14.98 -1.65 -12.82
C VAL A 291 15.93 -0.94 -11.86
N LEU A 292 15.56 -0.81 -10.59
CA LEU A 292 16.34 -0.16 -9.54
C LEU A 292 17.00 -1.20 -8.64
N ARG A 293 18.01 -0.75 -7.88
CA ARG A 293 18.45 -1.48 -6.69
C ARG A 293 17.39 -1.31 -5.60
N HIS A 294 16.44 -2.24 -5.52
CA HIS A 294 15.31 -2.19 -4.58
C HIS A 294 15.55 -3.10 -3.38
N CYS A 295 15.69 -2.54 -2.18
CA CYS A 295 15.72 -3.31 -0.94
C CYS A 295 14.32 -3.86 -0.64
N ARG A 296 14.20 -5.18 -0.52
CA ARG A 296 12.92 -5.88 -0.28
C ARG A 296 12.93 -6.75 0.97
N PHE A 297 13.89 -6.51 1.86
CA PHE A 297 14.00 -7.20 3.14
C PHE A 297 13.05 -6.55 4.15
N GLY A 298 11.88 -7.17 4.31
CA GLY A 298 10.81 -6.70 5.18
C GLY A 298 11.02 -7.16 6.63
N TYR A 299 10.94 -6.23 7.57
CA TYR A 299 11.00 -6.49 9.02
C TYR A 299 10.11 -5.56 9.85
N LEU A 300 9.46 -4.57 9.23
CA LEU A 300 8.61 -3.63 9.94
C LEU A 300 7.14 -4.09 9.94
N PRO A 301 6.44 -4.02 11.10
CA PRO A 301 5.01 -4.26 11.17
C PRO A 301 4.23 -2.99 10.80
N PHE A 302 3.11 -3.16 10.10
CA PHE A 302 2.20 -2.07 9.75
C PHE A 302 0.77 -2.45 10.12
N VAL A 303 -0.04 -1.46 10.45
CA VAL A 303 -1.42 -1.69 10.87
C VAL A 303 -2.39 -0.98 9.95
N HIS A 304 -3.27 -1.74 9.32
CA HIS A 304 -4.33 -1.23 8.46
C HIS A 304 -5.60 -0.97 9.27
N LEU A 305 -6.07 0.27 9.23
CA LEU A 305 -7.32 0.72 9.81
C LEU A 305 -8.50 0.23 8.98
N TRP A 306 -9.45 -0.41 9.63
CA TRP A 306 -10.65 -0.92 8.99
C TRP A 306 -11.43 0.18 8.29
N HIS A 307 -12.03 -0.21 7.18
CA HIS A 307 -13.01 0.57 6.45
C HIS A 307 -13.98 -0.38 5.74
N PRO A 308 -15.19 0.07 5.36
CA PRO A 308 -16.10 -0.75 4.57
C PRO A 308 -15.44 -1.21 3.25
N PRO A 309 -15.74 -2.42 2.77
CA PRO A 309 -15.30 -2.86 1.45
C PRO A 309 -15.73 -1.84 0.39
N GLN A 310 -14.84 -1.51 -0.53
CA GLN A 310 -15.19 -0.70 -1.69
C GLN A 310 -15.70 -1.61 -2.80
N ASP A 311 -16.84 -1.24 -3.39
CA ASP A 311 -17.41 -1.95 -4.53
C ASP A 311 -16.42 -2.01 -5.70
N GLY A 312 -16.40 -3.13 -6.42
CA GLY A 312 -15.57 -3.31 -7.63
C GLY A 312 -14.08 -3.62 -7.41
N ARG A 313 -13.44 -3.24 -6.29
CA ARG A 313 -11.96 -3.35 -6.10
C ARG A 313 -11.40 -4.77 -6.32
N LYS A 314 -12.10 -5.81 -5.85
CA LYS A 314 -11.67 -7.22 -5.96
C LYS A 314 -12.54 -8.06 -6.91
N GLN A 315 -13.38 -7.42 -7.73
CA GLN A 315 -14.17 -8.18 -8.68
C GLN A 315 -13.27 -8.66 -9.83
N PRO A 316 -13.37 -9.93 -10.27
CA PRO A 316 -12.64 -10.42 -11.45
C PRO A 316 -12.93 -9.61 -12.73
N THR A 317 -14.03 -8.85 -12.73
CA THR A 317 -14.47 -7.96 -13.80
C THR A 317 -13.86 -6.57 -13.74
N ASN A 318 -13.08 -6.22 -12.70
CA ASN A 318 -12.40 -4.92 -12.62
C ASN A 318 -11.46 -4.78 -13.82
N PRO A 319 -11.71 -3.85 -14.77
CA PRO A 319 -10.89 -3.71 -15.98
C PRO A 319 -9.42 -3.44 -15.68
N ASN A 320 -9.13 -2.74 -14.56
CA ASN A 320 -7.76 -2.49 -14.15
C ASN A 320 -7.01 -3.79 -13.85
N ILE A 321 -7.65 -4.75 -13.18
CA ILE A 321 -7.03 -6.04 -12.81
C ILE A 321 -7.08 -7.04 -13.98
N ALA A 322 -8.18 -7.08 -14.72
CA ALA A 322 -8.44 -8.09 -15.74
C ALA A 322 -7.80 -7.79 -17.11
N ARG A 323 -7.56 -6.51 -17.42
CA ARG A 323 -7.07 -6.06 -18.74
C ARG A 323 -5.86 -5.14 -18.62
N VAL A 324 -6.05 -3.98 -17.99
CA VAL A 324 -5.03 -2.91 -17.97
C VAL A 324 -3.72 -3.40 -17.35
N MET A 325 -3.75 -3.92 -16.12
CA MET A 325 -2.54 -4.36 -15.43
C MET A 325 -1.80 -5.46 -16.20
N PRO A 326 -2.44 -6.57 -16.65
CA PRO A 326 -1.79 -7.54 -17.53
C PRO A 326 -1.14 -6.94 -18.77
N GLU A 327 -1.82 -6.02 -19.46
CA GLU A 327 -1.31 -5.39 -20.68
C GLU A 327 -0.13 -4.45 -20.39
N ARG A 328 -0.19 -3.66 -19.31
CA ARG A 328 0.92 -2.81 -18.89
C ARG A 328 2.12 -3.65 -18.44
N LEU A 329 1.90 -4.71 -17.67
CA LEU A 329 2.96 -5.62 -17.22
C LEU A 329 3.57 -6.46 -18.35
N ALA A 330 2.89 -6.61 -19.49
CA ALA A 330 3.45 -7.26 -20.68
C ALA A 330 4.53 -6.40 -21.37
N ILE A 331 4.54 -5.08 -21.12
CA ILE A 331 5.58 -4.17 -21.62
C ILE A 331 6.79 -4.25 -20.69
N PRO A 332 8.03 -4.44 -21.21
CA PRO A 332 9.23 -4.48 -20.39
C PRO A 332 9.35 -3.24 -19.47
N PRO A 333 9.75 -3.41 -18.19
CA PRO A 333 9.87 -2.29 -17.25
C PRO A 333 10.69 -1.11 -17.79
N THR A 334 11.79 -1.37 -18.52
CA THR A 334 12.63 -0.33 -19.13
C THR A 334 11.92 0.49 -20.21
N ASP A 335 11.03 -0.15 -20.97
CA ASP A 335 10.26 0.53 -22.03
C ASP A 335 9.12 1.35 -21.42
N ARG A 336 8.48 0.85 -20.36
CA ARG A 336 7.53 1.65 -19.55
C ARG A 336 8.20 2.85 -18.90
N VAL A 337 9.41 2.71 -18.36
CA VAL A 337 10.18 3.86 -17.84
C VAL A 337 10.44 4.87 -18.95
N ARG A 338 10.86 4.43 -20.14
CA ARG A 338 11.06 5.33 -21.28
C ARG A 338 9.75 6.03 -21.64
N GLU A 339 8.65 5.31 -21.77
CA GLU A 339 7.34 5.88 -22.08
C GLU A 339 6.92 6.96 -21.06
N LEU A 340 6.92 6.61 -19.76
CA LEU A 340 6.37 7.44 -18.70
C LEU A 340 7.27 8.64 -18.36
N SER A 341 8.59 8.51 -18.51
CA SER A 341 9.52 9.64 -18.31
C SER A 341 9.40 10.74 -19.37
N HIS A 342 8.79 10.47 -20.53
CA HIS A 342 8.48 11.48 -21.54
C HIS A 342 7.10 12.14 -21.34
N ARG A 343 6.27 11.62 -20.43
CA ARG A 343 4.97 12.21 -20.10
C ARG A 343 5.13 13.42 -19.18
N SER A 344 4.17 14.32 -19.24
CA SER A 344 4.06 15.46 -18.32
C SER A 344 3.34 15.05 -17.03
N PHE A 345 3.80 13.98 -16.36
CA PHE A 345 3.16 13.47 -15.15
C PHE A 345 3.27 14.45 -13.97
N GLY A 346 2.33 14.42 -13.03
CA GLY A 346 2.32 15.23 -11.82
C GLY A 346 2.02 16.71 -12.03
N GLN A 347 1.46 17.08 -13.18
CA GLN A 347 0.97 18.44 -13.40
C GLN A 347 -0.27 18.69 -12.54
N SER A 348 -0.38 19.86 -11.93
CA SER A 348 -1.44 20.12 -10.94
C SER A 348 -2.82 20.42 -11.53
N ASP A 349 -2.91 20.58 -12.85
CA ASP A 349 -4.11 20.91 -13.60
C ASP A 349 -4.80 19.68 -14.20
N ARG A 350 -4.04 18.63 -14.59
CA ARG A 350 -4.57 17.39 -15.15
C ARG A 350 -3.56 16.22 -15.09
N PRO A 351 -4.04 14.96 -15.13
CA PRO A 351 -3.18 13.80 -15.33
C PRO A 351 -2.71 13.65 -16.79
N ASP A 352 -1.61 12.92 -16.98
CA ASP A 352 -1.07 12.49 -18.26
C ASP A 352 -0.86 10.95 -18.28
N PRO A 353 -1.75 10.20 -18.96
CA PRO A 353 -2.72 10.66 -19.94
C PRO A 353 -4.00 11.16 -19.28
N ILE A 354 -4.73 12.06 -19.96
CA ILE A 354 -6.00 12.56 -19.44
C ILE A 354 -7.10 11.48 -19.43
N PHE A 355 -7.05 10.55 -20.39
CA PHE A 355 -7.98 9.43 -20.50
C PHE A 355 -7.33 8.17 -19.93
N SER A 356 -8.03 7.53 -18.99
CA SER A 356 -7.59 6.30 -18.34
C SER A 356 -7.49 5.12 -19.31
N TYR A 357 -6.61 4.16 -19.04
CA TYR A 357 -6.54 2.91 -19.81
C TYR A 357 -7.87 2.15 -19.77
N LYS A 358 -8.53 2.09 -18.60
CA LYS A 358 -9.82 1.40 -18.45
C LYS A 358 -10.91 1.97 -19.36
N SER A 359 -10.86 3.27 -19.69
CA SER A 359 -11.87 3.91 -20.54
C SER A 359 -11.90 3.35 -21.97
N GLN A 360 -10.83 2.66 -22.40
CA GLN A 360 -10.76 1.98 -23.69
C GLN A 360 -11.60 0.70 -23.75
N TYR A 361 -12.04 0.16 -22.59
CA TYR A 361 -12.81 -1.09 -22.51
C TYR A 361 -14.23 -0.91 -22.00
N ILE A 362 -14.64 0.32 -21.65
CA ILE A 362 -16.01 0.62 -21.29
C ILE A 362 -16.75 0.93 -22.61
N PRO A 363 -17.80 0.18 -22.98
CA PRO A 363 -18.59 0.52 -24.15
C PRO A 363 -19.16 1.93 -23.95
N VAL A 364 -18.96 2.81 -24.93
CA VAL A 364 -19.67 4.09 -24.98
C VAL A 364 -21.16 3.76 -24.87
N SER A 365 -21.84 4.25 -23.84
CA SER A 365 -23.28 4.05 -23.72
C SER A 365 -23.94 4.58 -24.99
N ASN A 366 -24.78 3.76 -25.64
CA ASN A 366 -25.57 4.12 -26.81
C ASN A 366 -26.51 5.31 -26.51
N SER A 367 -26.00 6.53 -26.55
CA SER A 367 -26.78 7.74 -26.84
C SER A 367 -26.58 8.22 -28.28
N ASP A 368 -25.50 7.78 -28.95
CA ASP A 368 -25.13 8.26 -30.28
C ASP A 368 -25.36 7.22 -31.40
N ALA A 369 -25.88 6.03 -31.07
CA ALA A 369 -26.18 4.96 -32.04
C ALA A 369 -27.62 5.04 -32.61
N ARG A 370 -28.18 6.25 -32.74
CA ARG A 370 -29.39 6.50 -33.53
C ARG A 370 -29.04 7.38 -34.73
N ASP A 371 -28.13 6.92 -35.57
CA ASP A 371 -28.00 7.34 -36.98
C ASP A 371 -26.90 6.51 -37.66
N ALA A 372 -27.06 5.19 -37.70
CA ALA A 372 -26.36 4.35 -38.66
C ALA A 372 -27.14 3.04 -38.86
N THR A 373 -27.89 3.03 -39.94
CA THR A 373 -28.69 1.95 -40.49
C THR A 373 -27.92 0.66 -40.76
N GLY A 374 -28.57 -0.48 -40.53
CA GLY A 374 -28.67 -1.55 -41.53
C GLY A 374 -27.88 -2.83 -41.29
N ASN A 375 -28.61 -3.92 -40.98
CA ASN A 375 -28.34 -5.33 -41.27
C ASN A 375 -26.93 -5.90 -41.00
N ALA A 376 -26.82 -6.77 -40.00
CA ALA A 376 -26.18 -8.09 -40.16
C ALA A 376 -26.60 -9.03 -39.02
N GLU A 377 -26.84 -10.27 -39.40
CA GLU A 377 -27.40 -11.36 -38.61
C GLU A 377 -26.47 -11.88 -37.51
N SER A 378 -27.12 -12.60 -36.59
CA SER A 378 -26.59 -13.32 -35.45
C SER A 378 -25.53 -14.37 -35.81
N ASP A 379 -24.45 -14.43 -35.04
CA ASP A 379 -23.80 -15.70 -34.71
C ASP A 379 -23.28 -15.68 -33.27
N SER A 380 -23.85 -16.57 -32.45
CA SER A 380 -23.51 -16.79 -31.06
C SER A 380 -22.48 -17.91 -30.94
N HIS A 381 -21.25 -17.59 -30.52
CA HIS A 381 -20.31 -18.58 -30.03
C HIS A 381 -19.94 -18.29 -28.57
N THR A 382 -20.51 -19.08 -27.68
CA THR A 382 -20.16 -19.23 -26.27
C THR A 382 -18.84 -20.01 -26.16
N TYR A 383 -17.84 -19.42 -25.50
CA TYR A 383 -16.64 -20.12 -25.02
C TYR A 383 -16.77 -20.38 -23.52
N GLU A 384 -16.93 -21.65 -23.16
CA GLU A 384 -16.82 -22.16 -21.79
C GLU A 384 -15.34 -22.24 -21.37
N TYR A 385 -15.02 -21.81 -20.15
CA TYR A 385 -13.73 -22.07 -19.50
C TYR A 385 -13.86 -23.28 -18.55
N PRO A 386 -12.94 -24.26 -18.60
CA PRO A 386 -12.97 -25.41 -17.69
C PRO A 386 -12.50 -25.05 -16.28
N ALA A 387 -13.07 -25.77 -15.31
CA ALA A 387 -13.00 -25.61 -13.86
C ALA A 387 -11.65 -25.91 -13.20
#